data_AF-A0A351TAB5-F1
#
_entry.id   AF-A0A351TAB5-F1
#
_cell.length_a   1.000
_cell.length_b   1.000
_cell.length_c   1.000
_cell.angle_alpha   90.00
_cell.angle_beta   90.00
_cell.angle_gamma   90.00
#
_symmetry.space_group_name_H-M   'P 1'
#
loop_
_entity.id
_entity.type
_entity.pdbx_description
1 polymer ?
#
loop_
_entity_poly.entity_id
_entity_poly.type
_entity_poly.pdbx_seq_one_letter_code
_entity_poly.pdbx_strand_id
1 'polypeptide(L)' 'MEKELTPDGLCPDHLTKPDKIKEQNYFFKLSKYQKKLEEFYAKNKDFVIPEYRFNEMKNFFKE' A
#
# COMPACT_ATOMS: atom_id res chain seq x y z
N MET A 1 -5.51 -1.24 10.28
CA MET A 1 -4.83 -0.52 11.38
C MET A 1 -4.48 -1.44 12.54
N GLU A 2 -5.40 -2.01 13.33
CA GLU A 2 -4.99 -2.94 14.41
C GLU A 2 -4.31 -4.23 13.90
N LYS A 3 -4.65 -4.66 12.67
CA LYS A 3 -4.03 -5.82 12.01
C LYS A 3 -2.55 -5.64 11.63
N GLU A 4 -2.02 -4.41 11.67
CA GLU A 4 -0.65 -4.11 11.24
C GLU A 4 0.29 -3.80 12.42
N LEU A 5 -0.20 -3.93 13.65
CA LEU A 5 0.61 -3.75 14.85
C LEU A 5 1.17 -5.09 15.34
N THR A 6 2.27 -5.04 16.07
CA THR A 6 2.77 -6.22 16.80
C THR A 6 1.74 -6.70 17.83
N PRO A 7 1.87 -7.93 18.38
CA PRO A 7 1.01 -8.39 19.47
C PRO A 7 0.97 -7.44 20.68
N ASP A 8 2.05 -6.69 20.89
CA ASP A 8 2.18 -5.68 21.95
C ASP A 8 1.64 -4.29 21.54
N GLY A 9 1.08 -4.16 20.33
CA GLY A 9 0.48 -2.93 19.82
C GLY A 9 1.49 -1.89 19.30
N LEU A 10 2.70 -2.31 18.92
CA LEU A 10 3.75 -1.43 18.41
C LEU A 10 3.76 -1.39 16.87
N CYS A 11 4.28 -0.31 16.30
CA CYS A 11 4.63 -0.25 14.89
C CYS A 11 5.74 -1.28 14.58
N PRO A 12 5.59 -2.15 13.57
CA PRO A 12 6.58 -3.19 13.27
C PRO A 12 7.94 -2.62 12.80
N ASP A 13 7.95 -1.44 12.19
CA ASP A 13 9.17 -0.83 11.65
C ASP A 13 9.92 0.00 12.70
N HIS A 14 9.21 0.72 13.57
CA HIS A 14 9.78 1.68 14.51
C HIS A 14 9.79 1.20 15.97
N LEU A 15 9.07 0.11 16.27
CA LEU A 15 8.94 -0.49 17.61
C LEU A 15 8.44 0.49 18.68
N THR A 16 7.64 1.47 18.26
CA THR A 16 6.99 2.46 19.15
C THR A 16 5.48 2.34 19.07
N LYS A 17 4.81 2.80 20.12
CA LYS A 17 3.35 2.83 20.18
C LYS A 17 2.83 3.95 19.27
N PRO A 18 1.90 3.68 18.34
CA PRO A 18 1.32 4.70 17.49
C PRO A 18 0.37 5.62 18.28
N ASP A 19 0.36 6.89 17.91
CA ASP A 19 -0.56 7.87 18.48
C ASP A 19 -1.88 7.91 17.69
N LYS A 20 -3.00 8.01 18.42
CA LYS A 20 -4.32 8.23 17.82
C LYS A 20 -4.50 9.72 17.53
N ILE A 21 -4.46 10.08 16.25
CA ILE A 21 -4.68 11.45 15.78
C ILE A 21 -6.03 11.60 15.09
N LYS A 22 -6.62 12.80 15.18
CA LYS A 22 -7.84 13.18 14.46
C LYS A 22 -7.65 14.58 13.89
N GLU A 23 -7.55 14.67 12.57
CA GLU A 23 -7.19 15.89 11.87
C GLU A 23 -8.05 16.06 10.61
N GLN A 24 -8.21 17.32 10.17
CA GLN A 24 -8.78 17.62 8.87
C GLN A 24 -7.68 17.50 7.82
N ASN A 25 -7.80 16.52 6.93
CA ASN A 25 -6.80 16.22 5.91
C ASN A 25 -7.45 16.12 4.53
N TYR A 26 -6.64 16.39 3.51
CA TYR A 26 -7.03 16.11 2.12
C TYR A 26 -6.64 14.68 1.76
N PHE A 27 -7.61 13.92 1.25
CA PHE A 27 -7.37 12.57 0.77
C PHE A 27 -7.32 12.56 -0.76
N PHE A 28 -6.27 11.96 -1.31
CA PHE A 28 -6.25 11.65 -2.72
C PHE A 28 -7.19 10.49 -3.01
N LYS A 29 -8.09 10.66 -3.99
CA LYS A 29 -9.03 9.59 -4.42
C LYS A 29 -8.32 8.54 -5.27
N LEU A 30 -7.36 7.83 -4.67
CA LEU A 30 -6.52 6.83 -5.35
C LEU A 30 -7.35 5.73 -6.03
N SER A 31 -8.49 5.35 -5.44
CA SER A 31 -9.43 4.37 -5.99
C SER A 31 -9.93 4.72 -7.41
N LYS A 32 -9.95 6.00 -7.78
CA LYS A 32 -10.31 6.43 -9.15
C LYS A 32 -9.30 5.95 -10.21
N TYR A 33 -8.07 5.62 -9.81
CA TYR A 33 -6.96 5.30 -10.72
C TYR A 33 -6.66 3.81 -10.81
N GLN A 34 -7.26 2.97 -9.97
CA GLN A 34 -6.97 1.54 -9.88
C GLN A 34 -6.99 0.84 -11.25
N LYS A 35 -8.13 0.89 -11.97
CA LYS A 35 -8.25 0.27 -13.30
C LYS A 35 -7.22 0.78 -14.30
N LYS A 36 -6.90 2.07 -14.28
CA LYS A 36 -5.90 2.66 -15.19
C LYS A 36 -4.50 2.14 -14.90
N LEU A 37 -4.16 1.96 -13.62
CA LEU A 37 -2.88 1.40 -13.20
C LEU A 37 -2.78 -0.08 -13.58
N GLU A 38 -3.82 -0.86 -13.35
CA GLU A 38 -3.88 -2.27 -13.75
C GLU A 38 -3.65 -2.46 -15.26
N GLU A 39 -4.36 -1.67 -16.09
CA GLU A 39 -4.18 -1.68 -17.55
C GLU A 39 -2.77 -1.26 -17.97
N PHE A 40 -2.21 -0.23 -17.32
CA PHE A 40 -0.87 0.24 -17.61
C PHE A 40 0.18 -0.83 -17.32
N TYR A 41 0.10 -1.47 -16.15
CA TYR A 41 1.03 -2.52 -15.75
C TYR A 41 0.88 -3.79 -16.60
N ALA A 42 -0.34 -4.15 -17.02
CA ALA A 42 -0.54 -5.26 -17.95
C ALA A 42 0.16 -5.03 -19.31
N LYS A 43 0.20 -3.78 -19.77
CA LYS A 43 0.84 -3.38 -21.04
C LYS A 43 2.36 -3.16 -20.92
N ASN A 44 2.86 -2.82 -19.73
CA ASN A 44 4.26 -2.44 -19.51
C ASN A 44 4.90 -3.35 -18.44
N LYS A 45 5.19 -4.61 -18.79
CA LYS A 45 5.68 -5.62 -17.83
C LYS A 45 7.05 -5.30 -17.24
N ASP A 46 7.89 -4.58 -17.98
CA ASP A 46 9.26 -4.22 -17.58
C ASP A 46 9.32 -2.88 -16.84
N PHE A 47 8.17 -2.26 -16.55
CA PHE A 47 8.11 -0.96 -15.87
C PHE A 47 8.57 -1.04 -14.41
N VAL A 48 8.37 -2.19 -13.75
CA VAL A 48 8.84 -2.44 -12.39
C VAL A 48 9.91 -3.52 -12.44
N ILE A 49 11.11 -3.17 -12.01
CA ILE A 49 12.24 -4.07 -11.92
C ILE A 49 12.80 -4.07 -10.50
N PRO A 50 13.31 -5.21 -10.01
CA PRO A 50 13.25 -6.55 -10.62
C PRO A 50 11.83 -7.17 -10.57
N GLU A 51 11.56 -8.18 -11.39
CA GLU A 51 10.21 -8.77 -11.61
C GLU A 51 9.48 -9.17 -10.31
N TYR A 52 10.20 -9.64 -9.29
CA TYR A 52 9.55 -10.03 -8.02
C TYR A 52 8.84 -8.86 -7.33
N ARG A 53 9.33 -7.62 -7.47
CA ARG A 53 8.68 -6.41 -6.94
C ARG A 53 7.38 -6.10 -7.69
N PHE A 54 7.32 -6.44 -8.98
CA PHE A 54 6.10 -6.30 -9.77
C PHE A 54 5.00 -7.25 -9.28
N ASN A 55 5.39 -8.46 -8.87
CA ASN A 55 4.45 -9.44 -8.32
C ASN A 55 3.90 -9.02 -6.95
N GLU A 56 4.72 -8.42 -6.08
CA GLU A 56 4.25 -7.80 -4.83
C GLU A 56 3.19 -6.72 -5.10
N MET A 57 3.49 -5.81 -6.02
CA MET A 57 2.58 -4.73 -6.39
C MET A 57 1.26 -5.25 -6.99
N LYS A 58 1.28 -6.31 -7.81
CA LYS A 58 0.05 -6.94 -8.31
C LYS A 58 -0.82 -7.51 -7.20
N ASN A 59 -0.22 -8.04 -6.13
CA ASN A 59 -0.98 -8.56 -4.99
C ASN A 59 -1.66 -7.43 -4.21
N PHE A 60 -1.01 -6.27 -4.11
CA PHE A 60 -1.60 -5.08 -3.48
C PHE A 60 -2.89 -4.60 -4.15
N PHE A 61 -3.05 -4.79 -5.47
CA PHE A 61 -4.28 -4.41 -6.19
C PHE A 61 -5.43 -5.43 -6.05
N LYS A 62 -5.17 -6.62 -5.51
CA LYS A 62 -6.16 -7.71 -5.39
C LYS A 62 -6.82 -7.83 -4.01
N GLU A 63 -6.30 -7.12 -3.00
CA GLU A 63 -6.89 -7.00 -1.66
C GLU A 63 -7.90 -5.84 -1.58
#